data_AF-A0A382D3R0-F1
#
_entry.id   AF-A0A382D3R0-F1
#
_cell.length_a   1.000
_cell.length_b   1.000
_cell.length_c   1.000
_cell.angle_alpha   90.00
_cell.angle_beta   90.00
_cell.angle_gamma   90.00
#
_symmetry.space_group_name_H-M   'P 1'
#
loop_
_entity.id
_entity.type
_entity.pdbx_description
1 polymer ?
#
loop_
_entity_poly.entity_id
_entity_poly.type
_entity_poly.pdbx_seq_one_letter_code
_entity_poly.pdbx_strand_id
1 'polypeptide(L)'
;MVTRVDKFLGGLGKDVTNIANVHATENRITFGGLENPSANAHVVGTVLASTNAIVGAEIVTSGHTLDVRGTANVGALTTDGTITSTAAGTPSITSASNFNMSVGGSVVVQQNSGGGGFRVGNLTTAQRVALSAADGEIVYDTSNNELQAYTDGAWAHIGSKAASNLIVGTTTITSGHTFDVRGTANTGAL
;
A
#
# COMPACT_ATOMS: atom_id res chain seq x y z
N MET A 1 -52.37 -12.61 2.64
CA MET A 1 -53.22 -11.43 2.39
C MET A 1 -52.31 -10.21 2.44
N VAL A 2 -52.00 -9.60 1.29
CA VAL A 2 -51.24 -8.34 1.26
C VAL A 2 -52.22 -7.25 1.68
N THR A 3 -52.14 -6.80 2.94
CA THR A 3 -52.82 -5.58 3.35
C THR A 3 -52.14 -4.44 2.63
N ARG A 4 -52.70 -4.03 1.49
CA ARG A 4 -52.33 -2.80 0.81
C ARG A 4 -52.56 -1.70 1.85
N VAL A 5 -51.49 -1.13 2.39
CA VAL A 5 -51.59 0.10 3.16
C VAL A 5 -52.33 1.06 2.23
N ASP A 6 -53.42 1.66 2.72
CA ASP A 6 -54.18 2.64 1.95
C ASP A 6 -53.21 3.59 1.27
N LYS A 7 -53.55 4.03 0.05
CA LYS A 7 -52.85 4.94 -0.89
C LYS A 7 -52.19 6.21 -0.30
N PHE A 8 -52.20 6.37 1.02
CA PHE A 8 -51.62 7.46 1.79
C PHE A 8 -50.69 6.91 2.87
N LEU A 9 -49.40 6.79 2.54
CA LEU A 9 -48.37 7.04 3.55
C LEU A 9 -48.51 8.52 3.97
N GLY A 10 -49.30 8.76 5.02
CA GLY A 10 -49.37 9.96 5.85
C GLY A 10 -49.21 11.33 5.16
N GLY A 11 -50.22 11.79 4.41
CA GLY A 11 -50.36 13.23 4.14
C GLY A 11 -49.72 13.79 2.86
N LEU A 12 -49.23 12.94 1.95
CA LEU A 12 -48.65 13.41 0.67
C LEU A 12 -49.68 13.89 -0.38
N GLY A 13 -50.97 13.57 -0.23
CA GLY A 13 -52.02 13.95 -1.19
C GLY A 13 -51.81 13.38 -2.62
N LYS A 14 -50.94 12.38 -2.78
CA LYS A 14 -50.57 11.74 -4.05
C LYS A 14 -50.63 10.23 -3.92
N ASP A 15 -50.98 9.55 -5.01
CA ASP A 15 -50.99 8.09 -5.09
C ASP A 15 -49.55 7.57 -5.19
N VAL A 16 -49.14 6.77 -4.21
CA VAL A 16 -47.79 6.18 -4.10
C VAL A 16 -47.77 4.68 -4.35
N THR A 17 -48.90 4.10 -4.81
CA THR A 17 -49.10 2.64 -4.95
C THR A 17 -48.04 1.95 -5.83
N ASN A 18 -47.39 2.68 -6.74
CA ASN A 18 -46.32 2.18 -7.62
C ASN A 18 -44.94 2.82 -7.35
N ILE A 19 -44.81 3.66 -6.31
CA ILE A 19 -43.60 4.42 -6.00
C ILE A 19 -42.89 3.81 -4.79
N ALA A 20 -43.64 3.42 -3.75
CA ALA A 20 -43.10 2.77 -2.57
C ALA A 20 -43.98 1.57 -2.21
N ASN A 21 -43.38 0.39 -2.13
CA ASN A 21 -44.08 -0.83 -1.75
C ASN A 21 -43.51 -1.38 -0.43
N VAL A 22 -44.37 -1.56 0.57
CA VAL A 22 -44.02 -2.12 1.88
C VAL A 22 -44.48 -3.57 1.93
N HIS A 23 -43.54 -4.49 2.00
CA HIS A 23 -43.79 -5.92 2.12
C HIS A 23 -43.76 -6.32 3.60
N ALA A 24 -44.92 -6.31 4.24
CA ALA A 24 -45.04 -6.57 5.68
C ALA A 24 -44.60 -7.99 6.10
N THR A 25 -44.68 -8.97 5.20
CA THR A 25 -44.21 -10.34 5.44
C THR A 25 -42.70 -10.51 5.27
N GLU A 26 -42.05 -9.55 4.61
CA GLU A 26 -40.62 -9.60 4.27
C GLU A 26 -39.82 -8.48 4.95
N ASN A 27 -40.47 -7.67 5.80
CA ASN A 27 -39.91 -6.48 6.47
C ASN A 27 -39.13 -5.57 5.50
N ARG A 28 -39.68 -5.34 4.31
CA ARG A 28 -38.99 -4.66 3.22
C ARG A 28 -39.77 -3.44 2.75
N ILE A 29 -39.06 -2.36 2.43
CA ILE A 29 -39.57 -1.21 1.70
C ILE A 29 -38.78 -1.12 0.39
N THR A 30 -39.46 -1.18 -0.75
CA THR A 30 -38.86 -1.03 -2.08
C THR A 30 -39.38 0.23 -2.75
N PHE A 31 -38.48 1.00 -3.38
CA PHE A 31 -38.84 2.18 -4.18
C PHE A 31 -38.78 1.87 -5.67
N GLY A 32 -39.93 1.72 -6.33
CA GLY A 32 -40.06 1.21 -7.70
C GLY A 32 -40.87 -0.08 -7.82
N GLY A 33 -41.18 -0.48 -9.05
CA GLY A 33 -42.11 -1.57 -9.36
C GLY A 33 -41.45 -2.94 -9.46
N LEU A 34 -41.62 -3.76 -8.41
CA LEU A 34 -41.18 -5.15 -8.22
C LEU A 34 -39.70 -5.37 -7.86
N GLU A 35 -39.49 -6.17 -6.81
CA GLU A 35 -38.29 -6.83 -6.20
C GLU A 35 -36.94 -6.09 -6.15
N ASN A 36 -36.64 -5.23 -7.12
CA ASN A 36 -35.47 -4.37 -7.18
C ASN A 36 -35.91 -2.90 -7.28
N PRO A 37 -35.44 -2.00 -6.40
CA PRO A 37 -35.78 -0.59 -6.52
C PRO A 37 -35.23 0.00 -7.83
N SER A 38 -36.11 0.52 -8.68
CA SER A 38 -35.76 1.21 -9.93
C SER A 38 -35.69 2.74 -9.75
N ALA A 39 -35.88 3.23 -8.52
CA ALA A 39 -35.89 4.65 -8.18
C ALA A 39 -34.81 4.98 -7.14
N ASN A 40 -34.29 6.21 -7.21
CA ASN A 40 -33.30 6.72 -6.26
C ASN A 40 -33.90 6.88 -4.86
N ALA A 41 -33.20 6.42 -3.84
CA ALA A 41 -33.47 6.79 -2.46
C ALA A 41 -32.68 8.05 -2.11
N HIS A 42 -33.35 9.19 -1.97
CA HIS A 42 -32.74 10.40 -1.42
C HIS A 42 -33.15 10.52 0.05
N VAL A 43 -32.17 10.47 0.95
CA VAL A 43 -32.39 10.64 2.39
C VAL A 43 -31.78 11.97 2.81
N VAL A 44 -32.61 12.84 3.40
CA VAL A 44 -32.12 14.03 4.06
C VAL A 44 -31.81 13.65 5.51
N GLY A 45 -30.54 13.70 5.89
CA GLY A 45 -30.07 13.28 7.21
C GLY A 45 -29.24 12.00 7.14
N THR A 46 -29.42 11.10 8.11
CA THR A 46 -28.61 9.88 8.24
C THR A 46 -29.43 8.64 7.94
N VAL A 47 -28.79 7.68 7.29
CA VAL A 47 -29.27 6.30 7.23
C VAL A 47 -28.55 5.53 8.32
N LEU A 48 -29.30 4.98 9.28
CA LEU A 48 -28.77 4.09 10.32
C LEU A 48 -29.11 2.65 9.95
N ALA A 49 -28.09 1.85 9.66
CA ALA A 49 -28.22 0.40 9.51
C ALA A 49 -27.56 -0.28 10.72
N SER A 50 -28.35 -0.96 11.56
CA SER A 50 -27.83 -1.62 12.77
C SER A 50 -27.04 -2.91 12.49
N THR A 51 -27.09 -3.42 11.26
CA THR A 51 -26.35 -4.63 10.87
C THR A 51 -25.53 -4.38 9.62
N ASN A 52 -26.18 -4.19 8.46
CA ASN A 52 -25.49 -4.00 7.19
C ASN A 52 -26.19 -2.93 6.33
N ALA A 53 -25.39 -2.15 5.62
CA ALA A 53 -25.81 -1.43 4.43
C ALA A 53 -25.09 -2.04 3.23
N ILE A 54 -25.83 -2.52 2.23
CA ILE A 54 -25.29 -3.10 1.01
C ILE A 54 -25.49 -2.08 -0.11
N VAL A 55 -24.40 -1.65 -0.74
CA VAL A 55 -24.41 -0.71 -1.87
C VAL A 55 -23.89 -1.46 -3.09
N GLY A 56 -24.77 -1.72 -4.07
CA GLY A 56 -24.52 -2.70 -5.12
C GLY A 56 -24.74 -4.12 -4.60
N ALA A 57 -25.66 -4.88 -5.20
CA ALA A 57 -25.94 -6.25 -4.77
C ALA A 57 -24.73 -7.16 -5.04
N GLU A 58 -24.70 -8.33 -4.39
CA GLU A 58 -23.63 -9.36 -4.44
C GLU A 58 -23.16 -9.78 -5.85
N ILE A 59 -23.97 -9.51 -6.90
CA ILE A 59 -23.69 -9.83 -8.32
C ILE A 59 -23.75 -8.58 -9.23
N VAL A 60 -24.11 -7.41 -8.69
CA VAL A 60 -24.29 -6.18 -9.48
C VAL A 60 -23.11 -5.26 -9.23
N THR A 61 -22.17 -5.26 -10.17
CA THR A 61 -21.23 -4.15 -10.37
C THR A 61 -22.05 -2.87 -10.41
N SER A 62 -22.01 -2.05 -9.35
CA SER A 62 -22.52 -0.70 -9.48
C SER A 62 -21.54 0.03 -10.41
N GLY A 63 -21.99 0.47 -11.57
CA GLY A 63 -21.27 1.49 -12.36
C GLY A 63 -21.17 2.85 -11.63
N HIS A 64 -21.56 2.89 -10.37
CA HIS A 64 -21.61 4.05 -9.49
C HIS A 64 -20.55 3.91 -8.39
N THR A 65 -20.05 5.07 -7.96
CA THR A 65 -19.05 5.18 -6.90
C THR A 65 -19.71 5.26 -5.52
N LEU A 66 -19.08 4.66 -4.51
CA LEU A 66 -19.34 5.00 -3.12
C LEU A 66 -18.42 6.17 -2.74
N ASP A 67 -18.99 7.33 -2.41
CA ASP A 67 -18.24 8.47 -1.89
C ASP A 67 -18.22 8.41 -0.35
N VAL A 68 -17.03 8.26 0.23
CA VAL A 68 -16.82 8.31 1.68
C VAL A 68 -16.01 9.56 2.00
N ARG A 69 -16.68 10.60 2.51
CA ARG A 69 -16.06 11.90 2.81
C ARG A 69 -15.28 11.96 4.13
N GLY A 70 -15.05 10.81 4.75
CA GLY A 70 -14.41 10.67 6.05
C GLY A 70 -13.60 9.38 6.13
N THR A 71 -13.53 8.76 7.32
CA THR A 71 -12.81 7.50 7.51
C THR A 71 -13.66 6.32 7.09
N ALA A 72 -13.12 5.44 6.26
CA ALA A 72 -13.64 4.09 6.06
C ALA A 72 -12.87 3.12 6.96
N ASN A 73 -13.56 2.37 7.82
CA ASN A 73 -12.98 1.24 8.53
C ASN A 73 -13.27 -0.03 7.73
N VAL A 74 -12.28 -0.50 6.98
CA VAL A 74 -12.43 -1.63 6.05
C VAL A 74 -11.62 -2.80 6.57
N GLY A 75 -12.26 -3.97 6.75
CA GLY A 75 -11.57 -5.18 7.18
C GLY A 75 -10.62 -5.73 6.09
N ALA A 76 -11.18 -6.03 4.92
CA ALA A 76 -10.42 -6.45 3.74
C ALA A 76 -10.74 -5.53 2.56
N LEU A 77 -9.72 -4.98 1.93
CA LEU A 77 -9.84 -4.20 0.69
C LEU A 77 -9.25 -5.02 -0.45
N THR A 78 -10.09 -5.37 -1.43
CA THR A 78 -9.66 -5.98 -2.70
C THR A 78 -9.94 -4.99 -3.82
N THR A 79 -9.01 -4.85 -4.75
CA THR A 79 -9.13 -3.95 -5.91
C THR A 79 -8.63 -4.65 -7.16
N ASP A 80 -9.39 -4.54 -8.25
CA ASP A 80 -8.98 -5.02 -9.57
C ASP A 80 -8.18 -3.97 -10.35
N GLY A 81 -8.10 -2.74 -9.80
CA GLY A 81 -7.48 -1.59 -10.43
C GLY A 81 -6.46 -0.90 -9.54
N THR A 82 -6.46 0.43 -9.57
CA THR A 82 -5.48 1.26 -8.85
C THR A 82 -6.04 1.75 -7.51
N ILE A 83 -5.14 1.99 -6.56
CA ILE A 83 -5.41 2.77 -5.36
C ILE A 83 -4.63 4.07 -5.50
N THR A 84 -5.32 5.21 -5.49
CA THR A 84 -4.71 6.53 -5.65
C THR A 84 -5.04 7.39 -4.44
N SER A 85 -4.02 7.98 -3.82
CA SER A 85 -4.18 9.07 -2.85
C SER A 85 -3.84 10.40 -3.51
N THR A 86 -4.80 11.33 -3.51
CA THR A 86 -4.61 12.73 -3.95
C THR A 86 -4.55 13.71 -2.79
N ALA A 87 -4.50 13.21 -1.56
CA ALA A 87 -4.42 14.05 -0.36
C ALA A 87 -3.11 14.84 -0.34
N ALA A 88 -3.17 16.09 0.11
CA ALA A 88 -1.97 16.87 0.39
C ALA A 88 -1.18 16.25 1.57
N GLY A 89 0.15 16.42 1.57
CA GLY A 89 1.03 15.90 2.62
C GLY A 89 1.73 14.59 2.24
N THR A 90 1.94 13.72 3.23
CA THR A 90 2.67 12.44 3.09
C THR A 90 1.75 11.26 3.40
N PRO A 91 1.05 10.69 2.40
CA PRO A 91 0.26 9.48 2.62
C PRO A 91 1.15 8.36 3.15
N SER A 92 0.63 7.58 4.10
CA SER A 92 1.36 6.49 4.74
C SER A 92 0.57 5.18 4.71
N ILE A 93 1.30 4.08 4.63
CA ILE A 93 0.81 2.72 4.85
C ILE A 93 1.60 2.19 6.04
N THR A 94 0.91 1.68 7.06
CA THR A 94 1.52 1.17 8.29
C THR A 94 1.10 -0.28 8.50
N SER A 95 2.05 -1.16 8.82
CA SER A 95 1.80 -2.54 9.21
C SER A 95 2.40 -2.81 10.58
N ALA A 96 1.71 -3.59 11.41
CA ALA A 96 2.24 -4.07 12.69
C ALA A 96 3.21 -5.26 12.52
N SER A 97 3.29 -5.81 11.31
CA SER A 97 4.17 -6.92 10.95
C SER A 97 4.85 -6.61 9.62
N ASN A 98 4.80 -7.51 8.65
CA ASN A 98 5.40 -7.31 7.35
C ASN A 98 4.45 -6.55 6.41
N PHE A 99 5.03 -5.87 5.43
CA PHE A 99 4.33 -5.39 4.24
C PHE A 99 4.79 -6.24 3.05
N ASN A 100 3.95 -7.17 2.61
CA ASN A 100 4.28 -8.10 1.55
C ASN A 100 3.87 -7.53 0.19
N MET A 101 4.80 -7.47 -0.77
CA MET A 101 4.54 -7.06 -2.15
C MET A 101 4.89 -8.20 -3.11
N SER A 102 3.88 -8.71 -3.81
CA SER A 102 4.08 -9.71 -4.87
C SER A 102 3.63 -9.10 -6.20
N VAL A 103 4.54 -9.00 -7.16
CA VAL A 103 4.30 -8.38 -8.47
C VAL A 103 4.78 -9.32 -9.57
N GLY A 104 4.09 -9.32 -10.71
CA GLY A 104 4.53 -10.06 -11.90
C GLY A 104 5.67 -9.39 -12.67
N GLY A 105 5.95 -8.11 -12.39
CA GLY A 105 6.99 -7.30 -13.02
C GLY A 105 7.87 -6.61 -11.98
N SER A 106 8.12 -5.31 -12.16
CA SER A 106 8.94 -4.52 -11.24
C SER A 106 8.10 -3.74 -10.23
N VAL A 107 8.62 -3.59 -9.01
CA VAL A 107 8.19 -2.50 -8.12
C VAL A 107 8.87 -1.22 -8.61
N VAL A 108 8.07 -0.20 -8.91
CA VAL A 108 8.60 1.08 -9.43
C VAL A 108 8.37 2.18 -8.42
N VAL A 109 9.47 2.68 -7.83
CA VAL A 109 9.48 3.85 -6.95
C VAL A 109 10.05 5.00 -7.74
N GLN A 110 9.19 5.95 -8.10
CA GLN A 110 9.52 7.02 -9.04
C GLN A 110 9.08 8.38 -8.52
N GLN A 111 9.84 9.40 -8.89
CA GLN A 111 9.57 10.78 -8.50
C GLN A 111 8.22 11.26 -9.09
N ASN A 112 7.43 11.95 -8.29
CA ASN A 112 6.32 12.76 -8.76
C ASN A 112 6.61 14.20 -8.31
N SER A 113 6.92 15.10 -9.25
CA SER A 113 7.36 16.50 -9.08
C SER A 113 7.94 16.88 -7.70
N GLY A 114 9.28 16.93 -7.58
CA GLY A 114 9.96 17.41 -6.36
C GLY A 114 11.12 16.54 -5.86
N GLY A 115 11.41 15.42 -6.53
CA GLY A 115 12.45 14.48 -6.12
C GLY A 115 11.98 13.50 -5.03
N GLY A 116 12.68 12.38 -4.89
CA GLY A 116 12.34 11.31 -3.95
C GLY A 116 13.25 10.09 -4.16
N GLY A 117 13.25 9.16 -3.22
CA GLY A 117 14.07 7.95 -3.30
C GLY A 117 13.56 6.86 -2.38
N PHE A 118 14.08 5.65 -2.54
CA PHE A 118 13.81 4.55 -1.64
C PHE A 118 14.71 4.67 -0.40
N ARG A 119 14.11 4.77 0.78
CA ARG A 119 14.83 4.76 2.06
C ARG A 119 14.65 3.39 2.70
N VAL A 120 15.75 2.78 3.09
CA VAL A 120 15.79 1.54 3.86
C VAL A 120 15.86 1.85 5.36
N GLY A 121 15.68 0.83 6.20
CA GLY A 121 15.77 0.99 7.66
C GLY A 121 17.13 1.55 8.10
N ASN A 122 17.11 2.62 8.90
CA ASN A 122 18.32 3.27 9.43
C ASN A 122 18.59 2.78 10.85
N LEU A 123 19.66 2.00 11.03
CA LEU A 123 19.98 1.33 12.28
C LEU A 123 21.45 1.57 12.65
N THR A 124 21.76 1.62 13.95
CA THR A 124 23.16 1.52 14.41
C THR A 124 23.69 0.11 14.17
N THR A 125 25.01 -0.07 14.14
CA THR A 125 25.64 -1.41 14.04
C THR A 125 25.08 -2.39 15.07
N ALA A 126 24.88 -1.94 16.31
CA ALA A 126 24.34 -2.77 17.38
C ALA A 126 22.88 -3.20 17.12
N GLN A 127 22.03 -2.28 16.66
CA GLN A 127 20.63 -2.57 16.33
C GLN A 127 20.52 -3.54 15.14
N ARG A 128 21.35 -3.35 14.11
CA ARG A 128 21.41 -4.24 12.94
C ARG A 128 21.83 -5.66 13.32
N VAL A 129 22.85 -5.82 14.17
CA VAL A 129 23.31 -7.14 14.62
C VAL A 129 22.28 -7.84 15.51
N ALA A 130 21.40 -7.09 16.17
CA ALA A 130 20.29 -7.63 16.94
C ALA A 130 19.08 -8.07 16.09
N LEU A 131 19.06 -7.78 14.79
CA LEU A 131 17.99 -8.23 13.90
C LEU A 131 18.05 -9.75 13.67
N SER A 132 16.89 -10.40 13.66
CA SER A 132 16.71 -11.72 13.06
C SER A 132 16.58 -11.55 11.53
N ALA A 133 17.68 -11.15 10.88
CA ALA A 133 17.69 -10.82 9.47
C ALA A 133 17.48 -12.05 8.57
N ALA A 134 16.94 -11.82 7.38
CA ALA A 134 16.82 -12.82 6.32
C ALA A 134 17.62 -12.40 5.09
N ASP A 135 18.04 -13.38 4.28
CA ASP A 135 18.78 -13.11 3.04
C ASP A 135 17.97 -12.19 2.12
N GLY A 136 18.64 -11.15 1.59
CA GLY A 136 18.03 -10.12 0.75
C GLY A 136 17.57 -8.87 1.51
N GLU A 137 17.64 -8.85 2.85
CA GLU A 137 17.34 -7.64 3.63
C GLU A 137 18.42 -6.56 3.43
N ILE A 138 18.00 -5.31 3.28
CA ILE A 138 18.89 -4.15 3.08
C ILE A 138 18.60 -3.10 4.15
N VAL A 139 19.66 -2.60 4.78
CA VAL A 139 19.60 -1.54 5.80
C VAL A 139 20.69 -0.50 5.56
N TYR A 140 20.57 0.64 6.22
CA TYR A 140 21.62 1.63 6.34
C TYR A 140 22.19 1.61 7.76
N ASP A 141 23.47 1.24 7.90
CA ASP A 141 24.20 1.26 9.16
C ASP A 141 24.67 2.70 9.45
N THR A 142 24.02 3.37 10.41
CA THR A 142 24.30 4.77 10.75
C THR A 142 25.62 4.96 11.50
N SER A 143 26.19 3.90 12.07
CA SER A 143 27.48 3.97 12.77
C SER A 143 28.65 3.91 11.79
N ASN A 144 28.48 3.19 10.68
CA ASN A 144 29.49 3.06 9.62
C ASN A 144 29.20 3.92 8.39
N ASN A 145 28.04 4.57 8.34
CA ASN A 145 27.55 5.42 7.26
C ASN A 145 27.39 4.69 5.90
N GLU A 146 26.95 3.44 5.94
CA GLU A 146 26.97 2.54 4.76
C GLU A 146 25.67 1.76 4.58
N LEU A 147 25.32 1.48 3.32
CA LEU A 147 24.30 0.48 2.98
C LEU A 147 24.88 -0.92 3.19
N GLN A 148 24.09 -1.81 3.78
CA GLN A 148 24.43 -3.20 3.98
C GLN A 148 23.28 -4.11 3.58
N ALA A 149 23.62 -5.26 2.99
CA ALA A 149 22.69 -6.34 2.72
C ALA A 149 23.03 -7.57 3.56
N TYR A 150 22.02 -8.30 4.01
CA TYR A 150 22.20 -9.61 4.61
C TYR A 150 22.20 -10.66 3.49
N THR A 151 23.30 -11.40 3.35
CA THR A 151 23.51 -12.39 2.30
C THR A 151 24.32 -13.56 2.86
N ASP A 152 23.89 -14.80 2.59
CA ASP A 152 24.60 -16.01 3.02
C ASP A 152 24.84 -16.03 4.54
N GLY A 153 23.84 -15.59 5.31
CA GLY A 153 23.91 -15.60 6.78
C GLY A 153 24.78 -14.52 7.41
N ALA A 154 25.28 -13.55 6.65
CA ALA A 154 26.11 -12.45 7.16
C ALA A 154 25.76 -11.10 6.53
N TRP A 155 26.07 -10.02 7.25
CA TRP A 155 25.93 -8.66 6.72
C TRP A 155 27.15 -8.30 5.86
N ALA A 156 26.88 -7.92 4.61
CA ALA A 156 27.87 -7.43 3.65
C ALA A 156 27.58 -5.97 3.28
N HIS A 157 28.63 -5.21 2.96
CA HIS A 157 28.51 -3.82 2.53
C HIS A 157 28.13 -3.75 1.05
N ILE A 158 27.23 -2.85 0.69
CA ILE A 158 26.88 -2.58 -0.70
C ILE A 158 27.64 -1.32 -1.16
N GLY A 159 28.57 -1.50 -2.09
CA GLY A 159 29.38 -0.44 -2.68
C GLY A 159 30.86 -0.51 -2.30
N SER A 160 31.67 0.37 -2.89
CA SER A 160 33.10 0.47 -2.63
C SER A 160 33.37 1.47 -1.52
N LYS A 161 33.80 0.98 -0.35
CA LYS A 161 34.52 1.82 0.59
C LYS A 161 35.86 2.15 -0.07
N ALA A 162 36.17 3.43 -0.26
CA ALA A 162 37.50 3.80 -0.76
C ALA A 162 38.54 3.20 0.21
N ALA A 163 39.24 2.16 -0.23
CA ALA A 163 40.31 1.59 0.56
C ALA A 163 41.41 2.66 0.67
N SER A 164 41.80 3.03 1.88
CA SER A 164 42.94 3.94 2.09
C SER A 164 44.23 3.39 1.47
N ASN A 165 44.30 2.07 1.25
CA ASN A 165 45.34 1.38 0.51
C ASN A 165 44.75 0.61 -0.68
N LEU A 166 45.30 0.81 -1.87
CA LEU A 166 45.14 -0.12 -2.99
C LEU A 166 45.93 -1.40 -2.66
N ILE A 167 45.26 -2.46 -2.19
CA ILE A 167 45.86 -3.79 -2.13
C ILE A 167 45.70 -4.39 -3.53
N VAL A 168 46.77 -4.37 -4.34
CA VAL A 168 46.82 -5.09 -5.62
C VAL A 168 47.01 -6.59 -5.35
N GLY A 169 45.99 -7.21 -4.76
CA GLY A 169 45.82 -8.65 -4.60
C GLY A 169 46.91 -9.40 -3.81
N THR A 170 46.65 -10.68 -3.58
CA THR A 170 47.62 -11.71 -3.18
C THR A 170 48.46 -12.21 -4.37
N THR A 171 48.37 -11.53 -5.51
CA THR A 171 49.02 -11.94 -6.74
C THR A 171 50.47 -11.48 -6.72
N THR A 172 51.40 -12.42 -6.55
CA THR A 172 52.82 -12.17 -6.80
C THR A 172 52.97 -11.65 -8.22
N ILE A 173 53.45 -10.41 -8.38
CA ILE A 173 53.86 -9.89 -9.70
C ILE A 173 55.11 -10.67 -10.09
N THR A 174 54.95 -11.70 -10.93
CA THR A 174 56.07 -12.50 -11.46
C THR A 174 56.85 -11.73 -12.52
N SER A 175 58.07 -12.17 -12.81
CA SER A 175 58.90 -11.55 -13.85
C SER A 175 58.15 -11.47 -15.18
N GLY A 176 58.13 -10.29 -15.80
CA GLY A 176 57.43 -10.05 -17.07
C GLY A 176 56.11 -9.28 -16.95
N HIS A 177 55.63 -9.03 -15.73
CA HIS A 177 54.51 -8.12 -15.48
C HIS A 177 55.00 -6.77 -14.92
N THR A 178 54.38 -5.68 -15.36
CA THR A 178 54.73 -4.32 -14.93
C THR A 178 53.72 -3.81 -13.91
N PHE A 179 54.20 -3.39 -12.74
CA PHE A 179 53.41 -2.58 -11.81
C PHE A 179 53.50 -1.11 -12.25
N ASP A 180 52.44 -0.58 -12.85
CA ASP A 180 52.38 0.82 -13.29
C ASP A 180 51.99 1.74 -12.12
N VAL A 181 52.99 2.40 -11.52
CA VAL A 181 52.76 3.46 -10.53
C VAL A 181 52.77 4.80 -11.24
N ARG A 182 51.57 5.34 -11.49
CA ARG A 182 51.41 6.72 -11.98
C ARG A 182 51.51 7.70 -10.80
N GLY A 183 52.72 7.83 -10.23
CA GLY A 183 53.00 8.70 -9.08
C GLY A 183 54.30 8.36 -8.35
N THR A 184 54.54 9.00 -7.21
CA THR A 184 55.73 8.74 -6.37
C THR A 184 55.55 7.43 -5.60
N ALA A 185 56.37 6.42 -5.91
CA ALA A 185 56.44 5.20 -5.10
C ALA A 185 57.33 5.44 -3.87
N ASN A 186 56.78 5.28 -2.67
CA ASN A 186 57.59 5.18 -1.46
C ASN A 186 57.97 3.70 -1.26
N THR A 187 59.20 3.34 -1.61
CA THR A 187 59.68 1.95 -1.49
C THR A 187 60.24 1.61 -0.11
N GLY A 188 60.15 2.54 0.86
CA GLY A 188 60.89 2.43 2.12
C GLY A 188 62.42 2.58 1.89
N ALA A 189 63.16 2.88 2.95
CA ALA A 189 64.62 2.81 2.90
C ALA A 189 65.05 1.34 2.82
N LEU A 190 65.94 1.03 1.87
CA LEU A 190 66.61 -0.27 1.75
C LEU A 190 67.57 -0.50 2.91
#